data_AF-I1CC78-F1
#
_entry.id   AF-I1CC78-F1
#
_cell.length_a   1.000
_cell.length_b   1.000
_cell.length_c   1.000
_cell.angle_alpha   90.00
_cell.angle_beta   90.00
_cell.angle_gamma   90.00
#
_symmetry.space_group_name_H-M   'P 1'
#
loop_
_entity.id
_entity.type
_entity.pdbx_description
1 polymer ?
#
loop_
_entity_poly.entity_id
_entity_poly.type
_entity_poly.pdbx_seq_one_letter_code
_entity_poly.pdbx_strand_id
1 'polypeptide(L)'
;MDTLYQKHIKAGRPKLLSSRDDQYLVRLVTVKGQENAVESRNTLENGLQKIVSAQTVRRSLRRSGSTSFVKPQKPLLSEVNRRKRLE
;
A
#
# COMPACT_ATOMS: atom_id res chain seq x y z
N MET A 1 33.55 26.37 -9.45
CA MET A 1 33.00 25.26 -10.25
C MET A 1 32.71 24.14 -9.29
N ASP A 2 31.58 24.21 -8.60
CA ASP A 2 31.22 23.25 -7.57
C ASP A 2 30.57 22.03 -8.22
N THR A 3 31.41 21.07 -8.61
CA THR A 3 30.93 19.74 -8.97
C THR A 3 30.40 19.11 -7.69
N LEU A 4 29.07 19.15 -7.56
CA LEU A 4 28.26 18.57 -6.50
C LEU A 4 28.80 17.20 -6.07
N TYR A 5 29.40 17.16 -4.89
CA TYR A 5 29.79 15.94 -4.21
C TYR A 5 28.50 15.20 -3.84
N GLN A 6 27.99 14.37 -4.73
CA GLN A 6 26.84 13.50 -4.47
C GLN A 6 27.27 12.50 -3.40
N LYS A 7 27.10 12.88 -2.13
CA LYS A 7 27.34 12.02 -0.97
C LYS A 7 26.40 10.82 -1.11
N HIS A 8 26.92 9.71 -1.63
CA HIS A 8 26.27 8.42 -1.57
C HIS A 8 26.15 8.03 -0.10
N ILE A 9 25.08 8.46 0.54
CA ILE A 9 24.69 7.96 1.86
C ILE A 9 24.63 6.44 1.69
N LYS A 10 25.41 5.70 2.49
CA LYS A 10 25.37 4.23 2.53
C LYS A 10 24.01 3.79 3.06
N ALA A 11 22.99 3.89 2.21
CA ALA A 11 21.71 3.25 2.44
C ALA A 11 21.92 1.75 2.25
N GLY A 12 21.19 0.95 3.03
CA GLY A 12 21.25 -0.52 2.91
C GLY A 12 20.83 -1.02 1.53
N ARG A 13 20.57 -2.33 1.43
CA ARG A 13 20.21 -2.97 0.16
C ARG A 13 19.05 -2.22 -0.53
N PRO A 14 19.19 -1.84 -1.82
CA PRO A 14 18.12 -1.19 -2.56
C PRO A 14 16.88 -2.09 -2.64
N LYS A 15 15.72 -1.45 -2.75
CA LYS A 15 14.44 -2.15 -2.88
C LYS A 15 14.40 -2.92 -4.21
N LEU A 16 13.72 -4.06 -4.19
CA LEU A 16 13.49 -4.85 -5.41
C LEU A 16 12.53 -4.17 -6.39
N LEU A 17 11.58 -3.40 -5.87
CA LEU A 17 10.64 -2.60 -6.65
C LEU A 17 11.13 -1.16 -6.74
N SER A 18 11.12 -0.62 -7.96
CA SER A 18 11.42 0.79 -8.25
C SER A 18 10.21 1.68 -7.95
N SER A 19 10.42 3.00 -7.91
CA SER A 19 9.32 3.96 -7.73
C SER A 19 8.25 3.85 -8.83
N ARG A 20 8.64 3.48 -10.06
CA ARG A 20 7.71 3.24 -11.17
C ARG A 20 6.84 2.02 -10.93
N ASP A 21 7.42 0.95 -10.37
CA ASP A 21 6.66 -0.25 -10.03
C ASP A 21 5.67 0.03 -8.89
N ASP A 22 6.09 0.82 -7.89
CA ASP A 22 5.22 1.24 -6.78
C ASP A 22 3.99 2.02 -7.32
N GLN A 23 4.19 2.94 -8.27
CA GLN A 23 3.09 3.67 -8.92
C GLN A 23 2.20 2.76 -9.79
N TYR A 24 2.81 1.82 -10.50
CA TYR A 24 2.06 0.87 -11.31
C TYR A 24 1.16 -0.02 -10.44
N LEU A 25 1.68 -0.50 -9.30
CA LEU A 25 0.91 -1.27 -8.31
C LEU A 25 -0.28 -0.46 -7.78
N VAL A 26 -0.10 0.81 -7.45
CA VAL A 26 -1.21 1.69 -7.05
C VAL A 26 -2.27 1.74 -8.15
N ARG A 27 -1.86 1.94 -9.41
CA ARG A 27 -2.78 1.97 -10.56
C ARG A 27 -3.52 0.65 -10.78
N LEU A 28 -2.89 -0.49 -10.53
CA LEU A 28 -3.56 -1.81 -10.63
C LEU A 28 -4.71 -1.91 -9.64
N VAL A 29 -4.52 -1.44 -8.41
CA VAL A 29 -5.55 -1.47 -7.36
C VAL A 29 -6.62 -0.41 -7.61
N THR A 30 -6.23 0.84 -7.92
CA THR A 30 -7.18 1.96 -7.97
C THR A 30 -7.93 2.08 -9.30
N VAL A 31 -7.29 1.76 -10.42
CA VAL A 31 -7.86 1.95 -11.76
C VAL A 31 -8.27 0.61 -12.38
N LYS A 32 -7.41 -0.41 -12.27
CA LYS A 32 -7.71 -1.73 -12.85
C LYS A 32 -8.54 -2.63 -11.93
N GLY A 33 -8.87 -2.16 -10.72
CA GLY A 33 -9.79 -2.84 -9.80
C GLY A 33 -9.26 -4.16 -9.24
N GLN A 34 -7.94 -4.33 -9.10
CA GLN A 34 -7.42 -5.53 -8.45
C GLN A 34 -7.69 -5.50 -6.96
N GLU A 35 -8.32 -6.55 -6.45
CA GLU A 35 -8.80 -6.60 -5.08
C GLU A 35 -7.67 -6.99 -4.12
N ASN A 36 -6.72 -7.81 -4.61
CA ASN A 36 -5.77 -8.51 -3.75
C ASN A 36 -4.31 -8.35 -4.18
N ALA A 37 -3.42 -8.31 -3.18
CA ALA A 37 -1.97 -8.24 -3.43
C ALA A 37 -1.42 -9.46 -4.19
N VAL A 38 -2.11 -10.61 -4.14
CA VAL A 38 -1.75 -11.82 -4.89
C VAL A 38 -2.03 -11.64 -6.38
N GLU A 39 -3.16 -11.04 -6.75
CA GLU A 39 -3.49 -10.75 -8.15
C GLU A 39 -2.53 -9.73 -8.75
N SER A 40 -2.17 -8.71 -7.98
CA SER A 40 -1.17 -7.72 -8.38
C SER A 40 0.23 -8.32 -8.49
N ARG A 41 0.58 -9.27 -7.63
CA ARG A 41 1.82 -10.06 -7.77
C ARG A 41 1.84 -10.84 -9.08
N ASN A 42 0.76 -11.57 -9.38
CA ASN A 42 0.67 -12.37 -10.61
C ASN A 42 0.73 -11.47 -11.86
N THR A 43 0.18 -10.26 -11.77
CA THR A 43 0.22 -9.28 -12.86
C THR A 43 1.61 -8.69 -13.07
N LEU A 44 2.38 -8.48 -12.00
CA LEU A 44 3.79 -8.09 -12.09
C LEU A 44 4.66 -9.21 -12.68
N GLU A 45 4.39 -10.45 -12.28
CA GLU A 45 5.09 -11.63 -12.77
C GLU A 45 4.83 -11.84 -14.26
N ASN A 46 3.56 -11.84 -14.68
CA ASN A 46 3.20 -12.07 -16.07
C ASN A 46 3.48 -10.87 -16.99
N GLY A 47 3.28 -9.65 -16.50
CA GLY A 47 3.36 -8.43 -17.32
C GLY A 47 4.75 -7.79 -17.36
N LEU A 48 5.51 -7.88 -16.27
CA LEU A 48 6.84 -7.26 -16.14
C LEU A 48 7.95 -8.26 -15.85
N GLN A 49 7.65 -9.57 -15.81
CA GLN A 49 8.59 -10.64 -15.46
C GLN A 49 9.27 -10.41 -14.10
N LYS A 50 8.58 -9.72 -13.18
CA LYS A 50 9.08 -9.41 -11.84
C LYS A 50 8.51 -10.37 -10.83
N ILE A 51 9.33 -11.35 -10.46
CA ILE A 51 8.99 -12.33 -9.43
C ILE A 51 9.22 -11.70 -8.05
N VAL A 52 8.12 -11.41 -7.35
CA VAL A 52 8.13 -10.85 -6.01
C VAL A 52 7.17 -11.62 -5.11
N SER A 53 7.42 -11.60 -3.80
CA SER A 53 6.43 -12.14 -2.85
C SER A 53 5.20 -11.22 -2.77
N ALA A 54 4.03 -11.80 -2.47
CA ALA A 54 2.84 -11.00 -2.17
C ALA A 54 3.08 -10.03 -0.99
N GLN A 55 3.96 -10.39 -0.05
CA GLN A 55 4.35 -9.51 1.06
C GLN A 55 5.13 -8.28 0.59
N THR A 56 5.95 -8.41 -0.45
CA THR A 56 6.66 -7.27 -1.06
C THR A 56 5.66 -6.30 -1.68
N VAL A 57 4.63 -6.81 -2.37
CA VAL A 57 3.54 -6.00 -2.93
C VAL A 57 2.78 -5.26 -1.82
N ARG A 58 2.41 -5.94 -0.73
CA ARG A 58 1.76 -5.27 0.42
C ARG A 58 2.61 -4.16 1.02
N ARG A 59 3.92 -4.36 1.16
CA ARG A 59 4.83 -3.31 1.68
C ARG A 59 4.94 -2.13 0.72
N SER A 60 4.94 -2.36 -0.59
CA SER A 60 4.91 -1.32 -1.60
C SER A 60 3.62 -0.50 -1.48
N LEU A 61 2.46 -1.14 -1.52
CA LEU A 61 1.15 -0.49 -1.38
C LEU A 61 1.05 0.32 -0.08
N ARG A 62 1.47 -0.24 1.06
CA ARG A 62 1.48 0.48 2.35
C ARG A 62 2.36 1.73 2.30
N ARG A 63 3.54 1.65 1.70
CA ARG A 63 4.45 2.80 1.56
C ARG A 63 3.84 3.88 0.66
N SER A 64 3.09 3.47 -0.36
CA SER A 64 2.36 4.37 -1.26
C SER A 64 1.06 4.93 -0.67
N GLY A 65 0.73 4.61 0.59
CA GLY A 65 -0.48 5.07 1.27
C GLY A 65 -1.73 4.22 1.02
N SER A 66 -1.63 3.15 0.24
CA SER A 66 -2.72 2.20 0.01
C SER A 66 -2.78 1.16 1.13
N THR A 67 -3.46 1.51 2.21
CA THR A 67 -3.69 0.63 3.37
C THR A 67 -5.17 0.29 3.51
N SER A 68 -5.50 -0.99 3.72
CA SER A 68 -6.83 -1.38 4.18
C SER A 68 -6.86 -1.45 5.71
N PHE A 69 -7.91 -0.93 6.32
CA PHE A 69 -8.19 -1.04 7.73
C PHE A 69 -9.69 -1.22 7.93
N VAL A 70 -10.08 -2.15 8.80
CA VAL A 70 -11.48 -2.31 9.21
C VAL A 70 -11.78 -1.19 10.19
N LYS A 71 -12.65 -0.25 9.81
CA LYS A 71 -13.08 0.80 10.73
C LYS A 71 -13.72 0.14 11.96
N PRO A 72 -13.29 0.47 13.18
CA PRO A 72 -13.94 -0.05 14.37
C PRO A 72 -15.39 0.37 14.34
N GLN A 73 -16.29 -0.59 14.52
CA GLN A 73 -17.68 -0.28 14.73
C GLN A 73 -17.78 0.49 16.05
N LYS A 74 -18.43 1.67 16.04
CA LYS A 74 -18.73 2.36 17.29
C LYS A 74 -19.55 1.39 18.16
N PRO A 75 -19.25 1.27 19.45
CA PRO A 75 -20.07 0.44 20.33
C PRO A 75 -21.52 0.93 20.23
N LEU A 76 -22.45 -0.03 20.18
CA LEU A 76 -23.87 0.29 20.18
C LEU A 76 -24.20 1.11 21.44
N LEU A 77 -25.00 2.17 21.28
CA LEU A 77 -25.52 2.90 22.44
C LEU A 77 -26.29 1.90 23.31
N SER A 78 -25.96 1.86 24.60
CA SER A 78 -26.79 1.18 25.59
C SER A 78 -28.22 1.72 25.51
N GLU A 79 -29.21 0.91 25.85
CA GLU A 79 -30.61 1.35 25.80
C GLU A 79 -30.85 2.63 26.62
N VAL A 80 -30.18 2.72 27.77
CA VAL A 80 -30.19 3.91 28.64
C VAL A 80 -29.70 5.16 27.91
N ASN A 81 -28.60 5.05 27.16
CA ASN A 81 -28.04 6.18 26.42
C ASN A 81 -28.83 6.52 25.15
N ARG A 82 -29.59 5.57 24.58
CA ARG A 82 -30.54 5.87 23.50
C ARG A 82 -31.72 6.69 24.02
N ARG A 83 -32.31 6.29 25.15
CA ARG A 83 -33.46 7.02 25.76
C ARG A 83 -33.08 8.45 26.11
N LYS A 84 -31.94 8.67 26.79
CA LYS A 84 -31.43 10.01 27.16
C LYS A 84 -31.13 10.96 25.98
N ARG A 85 -31.12 10.48 24.74
CA ARG A 85 -30.89 11.29 23.53
C ARG A 85 -32.15 11.53 22.70
N LEU A 86 -33.20 10.73 22.91
CA LEU A 86 -34.46 10.80 22.17
C LEU A 86 -35.46 11.76 22.84
N GLU A 87 -35.27 12.02 24.13
CA GLU A 87 -35.79 13.19 24.87
C GLU A 87 -34.72 14.29 24.90
#